data_AF-A0A7J4S4S7-F1
#
_entry.id   AF-A0A7J4S4S7-F1
#
_cell.length_a   1.000
_cell.length_b   1.000
_cell.length_c   1.000
_cell.angle_alpha   90.00
_cell.angle_beta   90.00
_cell.angle_gamma   90.00
#
_symmetry.space_group_name_H-M   'P 1'
#
loop_
_entity.id
_entity.type
_entity.pdbx_description
1 polymer ?
#
loop_
_entity_poly.entity_id
_entity_poly.type
_entity_poly.pdbx_seq_one_letter_code
_entity_poly.pdbx_strand_id
1 'polypeptide(L)' 'MAKYVLAADYTLMTDYRGVPLATFFSCIPTDYWYSRLVYRILADPPELDANGQPIRAPYGLRKVEAGLVKAVGRDEVV' A
#
# COMPACT_ATOMS: atom_id res chain seq x y z
N MET A 1 5.94 15.87 -15.12
CA MET A 1 4.92 14.83 -14.87
C MET A 1 5.69 13.56 -14.57
N ALA A 2 5.43 12.87 -13.46
CA ALA A 2 6.21 11.68 -13.10
C ALA A 2 5.99 10.57 -14.15
N LYS A 3 7.07 9.92 -14.60
CA LYS A 3 7.00 8.82 -15.56
C LYS A 3 6.56 7.50 -14.93
N TYR A 4 6.84 7.32 -13.64
CA TYR A 4 6.48 6.13 -12.88
C TYR A 4 5.58 6.51 -11.70
N VAL A 5 4.40 5.90 -11.63
CA VAL A 5 3.45 6.05 -10.52
C VAL A 5 3.36 4.71 -9.79
N LEU A 6 3.72 4.71 -8.52
CA LEU A 6 3.68 3.57 -7.63
C LEU A 6 2.38 3.58 -6.85
N ALA A 7 1.65 2.47 -6.94
CA ALA A 7 0.40 2.29 -6.22
C ALA A 7 0.43 0.96 -5.46
N ALA A 8 -0.22 0.97 -4.31
CA ALA A 8 -0.57 -0.22 -3.57
C ALA A 8 -2.07 -0.16 -3.27
N ASP A 9 -2.71 -1.32 -3.26
CA ASP A 9 -4.11 -1.38 -2.86
C ASP A 9 -4.23 -1.30 -1.33
N TYR A 10 -5.45 -1.00 -0.87
CA TYR A 10 -5.70 -0.76 0.55
C TYR A 10 -5.40 -1.98 1.45
N THR A 11 -5.40 -3.22 0.93
CA THR A 11 -5.09 -4.43 1.70
C THR A 11 -3.59 -4.55 2.05
N LEU A 12 -2.73 -3.83 1.33
CA LEU A 12 -1.29 -3.70 1.60
C LEU A 12 -0.95 -2.47 2.43
N MET A 13 -1.88 -1.52 2.53
CA MET A 13 -1.70 -0.22 3.21
C MET A 13 -2.22 -0.22 4.67
N THR A 14 -2.91 -1.28 5.08
CA THR A 14 -3.50 -1.46 6.41
C THR A 14 -2.56 -2.22 7.36
N ASP A 15 -2.69 -1.99 8.67
CA ASP A 15 -1.97 -2.77 9.69
C ASP A 15 -2.81 -3.92 10.28
N TYR A 16 -4.04 -4.09 9.79
CA TYR A 16 -5.03 -5.06 10.27
C TYR A 16 -5.27 -4.96 11.79
N ARG A 17 -5.43 -3.73 12.29
CA ARG A 17 -5.68 -3.32 13.68
C ARG A 17 -4.58 -3.79 14.63
N GLY A 18 -3.36 -3.85 14.12
CA GLY A 18 -2.20 -4.39 14.83
C GLY A 18 -2.31 -5.86 15.23
N VAL A 19 -3.22 -6.64 14.63
CA VAL A 19 -3.35 -8.07 14.92
C VAL A 19 -2.11 -8.80 14.38
N PRO A 20 -1.35 -9.52 15.23
CA PRO A 20 -0.15 -10.21 14.79
C PRO A 20 -0.45 -11.17 13.63
N LEU A 21 0.40 -11.15 12.61
CA LEU A 21 0.30 -11.96 11.38
C LEU A 21 -0.93 -11.70 10.50
N ALA A 22 -1.86 -10.80 10.86
CA ALA A 22 -3.01 -10.50 10.00
C ALA A 22 -2.61 -9.82 8.69
N THR A 23 -1.43 -9.21 8.63
CA THR A 23 -0.84 -8.68 7.39
C THR A 23 -0.63 -9.75 6.31
N PHE A 24 -0.55 -11.04 6.66
CA PHE A 24 -0.51 -12.13 5.67
C PHE A 24 -1.82 -12.27 4.87
N PHE A 25 -2.93 -11.71 5.36
CA PHE A 25 -4.18 -11.73 4.60
C PHE A 25 -4.03 -11.02 3.26
N SER A 26 -3.13 -10.04 3.11
CA SER A 26 -2.87 -9.41 1.80
C SER A 26 -2.50 -10.39 0.67
N CYS A 27 -2.14 -11.64 0.99
CA CYS A 27 -1.91 -12.70 0.01
C CYS A 27 -3.21 -13.33 -0.56
N ILE A 28 -4.37 -13.10 0.05
CA ILE A 28 -5.65 -13.63 -0.45
C ILE A 28 -6.08 -12.80 -1.66
N PRO A 29 -6.43 -13.44 -2.79
CA PRO A 29 -6.88 -12.75 -3.99
C PRO A 29 -8.09 -11.83 -3.74
N THR A 30 -7.98 -10.58 -4.21
CA THR A 30 -9.03 -9.57 -4.12
C THR A 30 -9.90 -9.49 -5.39
N ASP A 31 -9.69 -10.39 -6.35
CA ASP A 31 -10.47 -10.45 -7.61
C ASP A 31 -11.94 -10.78 -7.37
N TYR A 32 -12.22 -11.55 -6.31
CA TYR A 32 -13.58 -11.91 -5.94
C TYR A 32 -14.25 -10.82 -5.10
N TRP A 33 -15.51 -10.50 -5.43
CA TRP A 33 -16.27 -9.47 -4.74
C TRP A 33 -16.44 -9.75 -3.23
N TYR A 34 -16.59 -11.02 -2.85
CA TYR A 34 -16.76 -11.41 -1.45
C TYR A 34 -15.47 -11.21 -0.65
N SER A 35 -14.29 -11.45 -1.25
CA SER A 35 -13.00 -11.14 -0.62
C SER A 35 -12.91 -9.65 -0.29
N ARG A 36 -13.32 -8.77 -1.22
CA ARG A 36 -13.35 -7.32 -0.99
C ARG A 36 -14.29 -6.92 0.14
N LEU A 37 -15.42 -7.62 0.29
CA LEU A 37 -16.35 -7.37 1.40
C LEU A 37 -15.72 -7.74 2.75
N VAL A 38 -15.02 -8.88 2.81
CA VAL A 38 -14.30 -9.31 4.01
C VAL A 38 -13.22 -8.28 4.38
N TYR A 39 -12.45 -7.81 3.40
CA TYR A 39 -11.43 -6.79 3.63
C TYR A 39 -11.99 -5.45 4.09
N ARG A 40 -13.19 -5.05 3.68
CA ARG A 40 -13.83 -3.85 4.26
C ARG A 40 -14.06 -3.94 5.76
N ILE A 41 -14.17 -5.15 6.30
CA ILE A 41 -14.34 -5.37 7.74
C ILE A 41 -12.97 -5.53 8.40
N LEU A 42 -12.06 -6.30 7.79
CA LEU A 42 -10.76 -6.64 8.38
C LEU A 42 -9.70 -5.54 8.26
N ALA A 43 -9.64 -4.87 7.11
CA ALA A 43 -8.67 -3.82 6.84
C ALA A 43 -9.16 -2.48 7.40
N ASP A 44 -8.33 -1.88 8.23
CA ASP A 44 -8.40 -0.49 8.67
C ASP A 44 -7.92 0.46 7.57
N PRO A 45 -8.47 1.69 7.53
CA PRO A 45 -7.97 2.70 6.62
C PRO A 45 -6.51 3.07 6.97
N PRO A 46 -5.66 3.37 5.97
CA PRO A 46 -4.30 3.79 6.23
C PRO A 46 -4.28 5.10 7.02
N GLU A 47 -3.27 5.26 7.88
CA GLU A 47 -3.02 6.52 8.57
C GLU A 47 -2.60 7.60 7.56
N LEU A 48 -3.29 8.73 7.58
CA LEU A 48 -3.04 9.88 6.71
C LEU A 48 -2.50 11.07 7.51
N ASP A 49 -1.64 11.86 6.87
CA ASP A 49 -1.17 13.13 7.41
C ASP A 49 -2.23 14.24 7.29
N ALA A 50 -1.89 15.45 7.74
CA ALA A 50 -2.78 16.61 7.66
C ALA A 50 -3.17 17.02 6.21
N ASN A 51 -2.43 16.56 5.21
CA ASN A 51 -2.68 16.80 3.79
C ASN A 51 -3.42 15.64 3.12
N GLY A 52 -3.81 14.60 3.88
CA GLY A 52 -4.46 13.40 3.36
C GLY A 52 -3.51 12.41 2.67
N GLN A 53 -2.20 12.55 2.85
CA GLN A 53 -1.20 11.63 2.30
C GLN A 53 -0.91 10.49 3.29
N PRO A 54 -0.72 9.24 2.81
CA PRO A 54 -0.34 8.14 3.68
C PRO A 54 0.96 8.43 4.42
N ILE A 55 0.94 8.34 5.75
CA ILE A 55 2.14 8.56 6.60
C ILE A 55 3.18 7.47 6.30
N ARG A 56 2.72 6.27 5.94
CA ARG A 56 3.53 5.10 5.63
C ARG A 56 3.08 4.48 4.31
N ALA A 57 4.04 3.89 3.61
CA ALA A 57 3.79 3.06 2.44
C ALA A 57 4.35 1.66 2.67
N PRO A 58 3.88 0.63 1.92
CA PRO A 58 4.26 -0.74 2.16
C PRO A 58 5.74 -0.90 1.86
N TYR A 59 6.43 -1.67 2.71
CA TYR A 59 7.87 -1.81 2.62
C TYR A 59 8.35 -2.33 1.25
N GLY A 60 7.59 -3.26 0.65
CA GLY A 60 7.87 -3.74 -0.70
C GLY A 60 7.82 -2.63 -1.76
N LEU A 61 6.83 -1.74 -1.68
CA LEU A 61 6.69 -0.61 -2.60
C LEU A 61 7.87 0.38 -2.44
N ARG A 62 8.28 0.68 -1.20
CA ARG A 62 9.44 1.54 -0.93
C ARG A 62 10.75 0.98 -1.48
N LYS A 63 10.93 -0.35 -1.52
CA LYS A 63 12.10 -0.97 -2.16
C LYS A 63 12.09 -0.75 -3.67
N VAL A 64 10.93 -0.89 -4.31
CA VAL A 64 10.77 -0.62 -5.75
C VAL A 64 11.02 0.86 -6.04
N GLU A 65 10.46 1.77 -5.22
CA GLU A 65 10.71 3.22 -5.30
C GLU A 65 12.21 3.51 -5.21
N ALA A 66 12.92 3.00 -4.21
CA ALA A 66 14.34 3.23 -4.04
C ALA A 66 15.17 2.77 -5.26
N GLY A 67 14.81 1.63 -5.84
CA GLY A 67 15.45 1.13 -7.07
C GLY A 67 15.21 2.04 -8.28
N LEU A 68 13.98 2.51 -8.48
CA LEU A 68 13.62 3.42 -9.55
C LEU A 68 14.27 4.80 -9.38
N VAL A 69 14.19 5.39 -8.18
CA VAL A 69 14.80 6.67 -7.87
C VAL A 69 16.30 6.65 -8.14
N LYS A 70 16.99 5.53 -7.82
CA LYS A 70 18.40 5.36 -8.14
C LYS A 70 18.67 5.32 -9.66
N ALA A 71 17.75 4.79 -10.46
CA ALA A 71 17.93 4.60 -11.89
C ALA A 71 17.51 5.82 -12.73
N VAL A 72 16.43 6.51 -12.34
CA VAL A 72 15.80 7.56 -13.15
C VAL A 72 15.70 8.91 -12.44
N GLY A 73 16.09 9.01 -11.17
CA GLY A 73 15.96 10.23 -10.36
C GLY A 73 14.63 10.32 -9.61
N ARG A 74 14.60 11.14 -8.54
CA ARG A 74 13.43 11.25 -7.63
C ARG A 74 12.22 11.90 -8.28
N ASP A 75 12.44 12.83 -9.19
CA ASP A 75 11.38 13.61 -9.84
C ASP A 75 10.56 12.79 -10.86
N GLU A 76 11.08 11.63 -11.26
CA GLU A 76 10.47 10.71 -12.22
C GLU A 76 9.54 9.66 -11.57
N VAL A 77 9.54 9.56 -10.23
CA VAL A 77 8.84 8.50 -9.47
C VAL A 77 7.91 9.14 -8.45
N VAL A 78 6.64 8.74 -8.41
CA VAL A 78 5.66 9.19 -7.40
C VAL A 78 4.93 8.03 -6.76
#